data_AF-A0A3M2XCX2-F1
#
_entry.id   AF-A0A3M2XCX2-F1
#
_cell.length_a   1.000
_cell.length_b   1.000
_cell.length_c   1.000
_cell.angle_alpha   90.00
_cell.angle_beta   90.00
_cell.angle_gamma   90.00
#
_symmetry.space_group_name_H-M   'P 1'
#
loop_
_entity.id
_entity.type
_entity.pdbx_description
1 polymer ?
#
loop_
_entity_poly.entity_id
_entity_poly.type
_entity_poly.pdbx_seq_one_letter_code
_entity_poly.pdbx_strand_id
1 'polypeptide(L)'
;MHFAPESREADLLNTVTEEMQRLMQLINDLLNFSRYQNGLQKLKLAPCSIETLLEEARARYEGQAQEQEIVLMLDIQEPMPRLHADQS
;
A
#
# COMPACT_ATOMS: atom_id res chain seq x y z
N MET A 1 8.38 28.14 -8.81
CA MET A 1 9.17 27.57 -9.92
C MET A 1 8.35 26.44 -10.51
N HIS A 2 7.84 26.60 -11.73
CA HIS A 2 7.22 25.49 -12.48
C HIS A 2 8.20 25.12 -13.59
N PHE A 3 8.75 23.91 -13.49
CA PHE A 3 9.59 23.33 -14.54
C PHE A 3 8.66 22.75 -15.61
N ALA A 4 9.12 22.75 -16.87
CA ALA A 4 8.37 22.08 -17.92
C ALA A 4 8.27 20.58 -17.58
N PRO A 5 7.14 19.92 -17.84
CA PRO A 5 6.89 18.52 -17.42
C PRO A 5 7.89 17.50 -17.99
N GLU A 6 8.68 17.86 -19.01
CA GLU A 6 9.74 17.04 -19.62
C GLU A 6 11.16 17.61 -19.38
N SER A 7 11.31 18.53 -18.43
CA SER A 7 12.62 19.10 -18.14
C SER A 7 13.42 18.15 -17.24
N ARG A 8 14.74 18.14 -17.42
CA ARG A 8 15.66 17.35 -16.60
C ARG A 8 15.52 17.67 -15.10
N GLU A 9 15.18 18.90 -14.75
CA GLU A 9 14.91 19.32 -13.38
C GLU A 9 13.64 18.68 -12.82
N ALA A 10 12.58 18.52 -13.62
CA ALA A 10 11.37 17.82 -13.22
C ALA A 10 11.64 16.33 -12.96
N ASP A 11 12.40 15.67 -13.84
CA ASP A 11 12.79 14.26 -13.68
C ASP A 11 13.64 14.03 -12.41
N LEU A 12 14.58 14.94 -12.14
CA LEU A 12 15.40 14.89 -10.92
C LEU A 12 14.54 15.05 -9.66
N LEU A 13 13.57 15.97 -9.67
CA LEU A 13 12.64 16.15 -8.55
C LEU A 13 11.73 14.93 -8.33
N ASN A 14 11.25 14.30 -9.41
CA ASN A 14 10.48 13.07 -9.34
C ASN A 14 11.32 11.94 -8.72
N THR A 15 12.54 11.75 -9.22
CA THR A 15 13.47 10.74 -8.70
C THR A 15 13.73 10.96 -7.20
N VAL A 16 14.01 12.20 -6.77
CA VAL A 16 14.23 12.52 -5.36
C VAL A 16 12.98 12.20 -4.51
N THR A 17 11.79 12.50 -5.03
CA THR A 17 10.53 12.22 -4.34
C THR A 17 10.33 10.71 -4.14
N GLU A 18 10.59 9.91 -5.17
CA GLU A 18 10.52 8.44 -5.09
C GLU A 18 11.53 7.84 -4.12
N GLU A 19 12.77 8.36 -4.09
CA GLU A 19 13.80 7.89 -3.16
C GLU A 19 13.45 8.27 -1.72
N MET A 20 12.89 9.46 -1.48
CA MET A 20 12.38 9.84 -0.16
C MET A 20 11.22 8.93 0.29
N GLN A 21 10.30 8.60 -0.61
CA GLN A 21 9.20 7.68 -0.33
C GLN A 21 9.71 6.27 0.01
N ARG A 22 10.71 5.76 -0.74
CA ARG A 22 11.38 4.49 -0.44
C ARG A 22 12.07 4.49 0.92
N LEU A 23 12.79 5.55 1.26
CA LEU A 23 13.44 5.69 2.57
C LEU A 23 12.42 5.67 3.71
N MET A 24 11.32 6.39 3.57
CA MET A 24 10.22 6.39 4.54
C MET A 24 9.60 5.01 4.72
N GLN A 25 9.43 4.25 3.62
CA GLN A 25 8.96 2.87 3.66
C GLN A 25 9.91 1.99 4.50
N LEU A 26 11.22 2.08 4.26
CA LEU A 26 12.23 1.30 4.99
C LEU A 26 12.28 1.64 6.48
N ILE A 27 12.12 2.92 6.84
CA ILE A 27 12.04 3.34 8.24
C ILE A 27 10.80 2.73 8.91
N ASN A 28 9.64 2.77 8.24
CA ASN A 28 8.42 2.16 8.75
C ASN A 28 8.59 0.65 8.94
N ASP A 29 9.19 -0.03 7.97
CA ASP A 29 9.45 -1.46 8.03
C ASP A 29 10.38 -1.82 9.19
N LEU A 30 11.45 -1.03 9.41
CA LEU A 30 12.36 -1.22 10.54
C LEU A 30 11.66 -1.01 11.89
N LEU A 31 10.83 0.04 12.00
CA LEU A 31 10.07 0.32 13.21
C LEU A 31 9.04 -0.79 13.50
N ASN A 32 8.34 -1.27 12.46
CA ASN A 32 7.43 -2.42 12.54
C ASN A 32 8.17 -3.67 13.01
N PHE A 33 9.32 -3.97 12.40
CA PHE A 33 10.15 -5.11 12.74
C PHE A 33 10.62 -5.07 14.20
N SER A 34 11.10 -3.92 14.67
CA SER A 34 11.51 -3.73 16.06
C SER A 34 10.34 -3.93 17.05
N ARG A 35 9.15 -3.41 16.74
CA ARG A 35 7.94 -3.64 17.56
C ARG A 35 7.53 -5.10 17.60
N TYR A 36 7.64 -5.80 16.47
CA TYR A 36 7.34 -7.23 16.38
C TYR A 36 8.33 -8.08 17.19
N GLN A 37 9.64 -7.83 17.06
CA GLN A 37 10.68 -8.56 17.81
C GLN A 37 10.53 -8.41 19.33
N ASN A 38 10.15 -7.22 19.80
CA ASN A 38 9.95 -6.96 21.22
C ASN A 38 8.57 -7.42 21.74
N GLY A 39 7.74 -8.05 20.91
CA GLY A 39 6.40 -8.52 21.28
C GLY A 39 5.42 -7.39 21.64
N LEU A 40 5.74 -6.14 21.28
CA LEU A 40 4.95 -4.96 21.62
C LEU A 40 3.75 -4.80 20.69
N GLN A 41 3.80 -5.39 19.50
CA GLN A 41 2.69 -5.35 18.54
C GLN A 41 1.73 -6.52 18.80
N LYS A 42 0.65 -6.24 19.54
CA LYS A 42 -0.44 -7.20 19.76
C LYS A 42 -1.45 -7.10 18.61
N LEU A 43 -1.76 -8.24 17.99
CA LEU A 43 -2.80 -8.32 16.98
C LEU A 43 -4.16 -7.97 17.58
N LYS A 44 -4.88 -7.06 16.94
CA LYS A 44 -6.26 -6.68 17.28
C LYS A 44 -7.22 -7.52 16.45
N LEU A 45 -7.33 -8.79 16.83
CA LEU A 45 -8.21 -9.72 16.12
C LEU A 45 -9.67 -9.29 16.23
N ALA A 46 -10.32 -9.14 15.09
CA ALA A 46 -11.73 -8.85 14.96
C ALA A 46 -12.33 -9.64 13.77
N PRO A 47 -13.66 -9.85 13.74
CA PRO A 47 -14.32 -10.37 12.56
C PRO A 47 -14.09 -9.45 11.36
N CYS A 48 -13.50 -9.96 10.28
CA CYS A 48 -13.27 -9.20 9.05
C CYS A 48 -13.84 -9.92 7.82
N SER A 49 -14.24 -9.13 6.83
CA SER A 49 -14.72 -9.60 5.54
C SER A 49 -13.55 -9.61 4.54
N ILE A 50 -13.22 -10.78 4.01
CA ILE A 50 -12.18 -10.93 2.98
C ILE A 50 -12.51 -10.05 1.77
N GLU A 51 -13.77 -10.01 1.37
CA GLU A 51 -14.25 -9.20 0.26
C GLU A 51 -13.94 -7.72 0.46
N THR A 52 -14.23 -7.18 1.65
CA THR A 52 -13.93 -5.78 1.98
C THR A 52 -12.43 -5.50 1.96
N LEU A 53 -11.61 -6.41 2.51
CA LEU A 53 -10.15 -6.26 2.48
C LEU A 53 -9.59 -6.26 1.06
N LEU A 54 -10.11 -7.12 0.19
CA LEU A 54 -9.71 -7.19 -1.22
C LEU A 54 -10.11 -5.93 -1.98
N GLU A 55 -11.33 -5.42 -1.77
CA GLU A 55 -11.77 -4.17 -2.39
C GLU A 55 -10.98 -2.96 -1.91
N GLU A 56 -10.69 -2.84 -0.61
CA GLU A 56 -9.82 -1.79 -0.06
C GLU A 56 -8.41 -1.84 -0.69
N ALA A 57 -7.87 -3.04 -0.88
CA ALA A 57 -6.59 -3.24 -1.55
C ALA A 57 -6.67 -2.83 -3.02
N ARG A 58 -7.69 -3.27 -3.77
CA ARG A 58 -7.88 -2.90 -5.18
C ARG A 58 -8.00 -1.38 -5.35
N ALA A 59 -8.83 -0.73 -4.53
CA ALA A 59 -9.05 0.71 -4.56
C ALA A 59 -7.76 1.51 -4.32
N ARG A 60 -6.85 1.02 -3.45
CA ARG A 60 -5.55 1.66 -3.20
C ARG A 60 -4.67 1.74 -4.45
N TYR A 61 -4.79 0.78 -5.35
CA TYR A 61 -3.96 0.68 -6.56
C TYR A 61 -4.71 1.06 -7.84
N GLU A 62 -6.01 1.35 -7.78
CA GLU A 62 -6.84 1.66 -8.94
C GLU A 62 -6.33 2.89 -9.72
N GLY A 63 -5.92 3.96 -9.01
CA GLY A 63 -5.33 5.15 -9.64
C GLY A 63 -4.01 4.86 -10.37
N GLN A 64 -3.10 4.13 -9.72
CA GLN A 64 -1.81 3.75 -10.32
C GLN A 64 -2.00 2.80 -11.51
N ALA A 65 -2.95 1.87 -11.41
CA ALA A 65 -3.28 0.96 -12.49
C ALA A 65 -3.86 1.72 -13.70
N GLN A 66 -4.74 2.70 -13.46
CA GLN A 66 -5.31 3.53 -14.52
C GLN A 66 -4.25 4.39 -15.22
N GLU A 67 -3.31 4.98 -14.47
CA GLU A 67 -2.18 5.74 -15.02
C GLU A 67 -1.29 4.88 -15.94
N GLN A 68 -1.21 3.58 -15.69
CA GLN A 68 -0.41 2.62 -16.47
C GLN A 68 -1.24 1.82 -17.49
N GLU A 69 -2.52 2.16 -17.69
CA GLU A 69 -3.44 1.43 -18.58
C GLU A 69 -3.59 -0.07 -18.22
N ILE A 70 -3.46 -0.40 -16.93
CA ILE A 70 -3.60 -1.75 -16.39
C ILE A 70 -5.02 -1.95 -15.85
N VAL A 71 -5.65 -3.07 -16.22
CA VAL A 71 -6.95 -3.48 -15.67
C VAL A 71 -6.73 -4.33 -14.41
N LEU A 72 -7.15 -3.82 -13.26
CA LEU A 72 -7.09 -4.52 -11.98
C LEU A 72 -8.48 -5.08 -11.62
N MET A 73 -8.62 -6.40 -11.60
CA MET A 73 -9.87 -7.09 -11.27
C MET A 73 -9.71 -8.01 -10.05
N LEU A 74 -10.79 -8.14 -9.29
CA LEU A 74 -10.94 -9.17 -8.26
C LEU A 74 -11.81 -10.29 -8.81
N ASP A 75 -11.31 -11.52 -8.74
CA ASP A 75 -12.06 -12.73 -9.03
C ASP A 75 -12.31 -13.46 -7.70
N ILE A 76 -13.53 -13.30 -7.17
CA ILE A 76 -13.92 -13.76 -5.84
C ILE A 76 -14.91 -14.90 -5.99
N GLN A 77 -14.53 -16.10 -5.54
CA GLN A 77 -15.41 -17.26 -5.51
C GLN A 77 -16.20 -17.32 -4.19
N GLU A 78 -17.53 -17.37 -4.30
CA GLU A 78 -18.42 -17.50 -3.14
C GLU A 78 -18.66 -18.97 -2.72
N PRO A 79 -18.96 -19.24 -1.43
CA PRO A 79 -19.03 -18.27 -0.33
C PRO A 79 -17.67 -18.05 0.34
N MET A 80 -17.31 -16.79 0.59
CA MET A 80 -16.09 -16.45 1.33
C MET A 80 -16.27 -16.66 2.84
N PRO A 81 -15.29 -17.26 3.55
CA PRO A 81 -15.37 -17.42 5.00
C PRO A 81 -15.17 -16.08 5.71
N ARG A 82 -15.82 -15.91 6.87
CA ARG A 82 -15.50 -14.81 7.79
C ARG A 82 -14.19 -15.14 8.51
N LEU A 83 -13.24 -14.22 8.48
CA LEU A 83 -11.96 -14.37 9.16
C LEU A 83 -11.99 -13.66 10.52
N HIS A 84 -11.18 -14.16 11.44
CA HIS A 84 -10.87 -13.49 12.68
C HIS A 84 -9.41 -13.06 12.63
N ALA A 85 -9.16 -11.84 12.13
CA ALA A 85 -7.83 -11.33 11.82
C ALA A 85 -7.68 -9.88 12.30
N ASP A 86 -6.45 -9.37 12.24
CA ASP A 86 -6.17 -7.95 12.45
C ASP A 86 -6.25 -7.21 11.11
N GLN A 87 -7.09 -6.18 11.02
CA GLN A 87 -7.29 -5.36 9.82
C GLN A 87 -6.40 -4.10 9.82
N SER A 88 -5.75 -3.78 10.95
CA SER A 88 -5.05 -2.50 11.16
C SER A 88 -3.70 -2.36 10.46
#